data_AF-A0A2W4L7H3-F1
#
_entry.id   AF-A0A2W4L7H3-F1
#
_cell.length_a   1.000
_cell.length_b   1.000
_cell.length_c   1.000
_cell.angle_alpha   90.00
_cell.angle_beta   90.00
_cell.angle_gamma   90.00
#
_symmetry.space_group_name_H-M   'P 1'
#
loop_
_entity.id
_entity.type
_entity.pdbx_description
1 polymer ?
#
loop_
_entity_poly.entity_id
_entity_poly.type
_entity_poly.pdbx_seq_one_letter_code
_entity_poly.pdbx_strand_id
1 'polypeptide(L)'
;TPGILEQLGAPAEPAAAPPPEPPAAQPQVAPERAEAVDRIVKLVQLAAQMPGVVDWSAARAQIEADLERISGMAAGPADLCVAYAGLLRAALALTPAPPSAARLAALGEGVARLAAPVDQEALTRFSAQLGGWSSLA
;
A
#
# COMPACT_ATOMS: atom_id res chain seq x y z
N THR A 1 -33.02 8.81 77.47
CA THR A 1 -32.18 8.16 76.45
C THR A 1 -32.96 8.09 75.14
N PRO A 2 -32.80 9.04 74.21
CA PRO A 2 -33.34 8.88 72.87
C PRO A 2 -32.32 8.12 71.99
N GLY A 3 -32.79 7.11 71.28
CA GLY A 3 -32.01 6.31 70.33
C GLY A 3 -31.65 7.14 69.10
N ILE A 4 -30.35 7.19 68.82
CA ILE A 4 -29.71 7.96 67.76
C ILE A 4 -29.48 7.03 66.56
N LEU A 5 -29.95 7.50 65.39
CA LEU A 5 -29.55 7.14 64.02
C LEU A 5 -30.10 5.86 63.38
N GLU A 6 -31.33 6.02 62.89
CA GLU A 6 -31.81 5.43 61.63
C GLU A 6 -30.93 5.97 60.47
N GLN A 7 -29.78 5.34 60.23
CA GLN A 7 -28.90 5.69 59.12
C GLN A 7 -29.36 4.92 57.88
N LEU A 8 -30.39 5.47 57.23
CA LEU A 8 -30.88 5.05 55.92
C LEU A 8 -29.73 5.09 54.91
N GLY A 9 -29.34 3.92 54.41
CA GLY A 9 -28.37 3.80 53.33
C GLY A 9 -28.85 4.58 52.11
N ALA A 10 -28.07 5.57 51.70
CA ALA A 10 -28.28 6.27 50.44
C ALA A 10 -28.18 5.26 49.28
N PRO A 11 -29.09 5.29 48.30
CA PRO A 11 -28.94 4.48 47.10
C PRO A 11 -27.68 4.95 46.35
N ALA A 12 -26.76 4.02 46.07
CA ALA A 12 -25.64 4.27 45.20
C ALA A 12 -26.17 4.65 43.81
N GLU A 13 -25.86 5.88 43.38
CA GLU A 13 -26.18 6.37 42.05
C GLU A 13 -25.47 5.46 41.01
N PRO A 14 -26.16 4.97 39.96
CA PRO A 14 -25.51 4.17 38.94
C PRO A 14 -24.47 5.03 38.24
N ALA A 15 -23.19 4.66 38.34
CA ALA A 15 -22.13 5.29 37.59
C ALA A 15 -22.48 5.23 36.10
N ALA A 16 -22.66 6.41 35.48
CA ALA A 16 -22.94 6.51 34.04
C ALA A 16 -21.81 5.82 33.26
N ALA A 17 -22.18 4.90 32.37
CA ALA A 17 -21.24 4.23 31.49
C ALA A 17 -20.46 5.28 30.66
N PRO A 18 -19.15 5.10 30.45
CA PRO A 18 -18.37 6.02 29.62
C PRO A 18 -18.97 6.06 28.20
N PRO A 19 -18.96 7.25 27.56
CA PRO A 19 -19.47 7.37 26.19
C PRO A 19 -18.68 6.42 25.25
N PRO A 20 -19.35 5.84 24.23
CA PRO A 20 -18.69 4.96 23.28
C PRO A 20 -17.56 5.71 22.57
N GLU A 21 -16.38 5.07 22.48
CA GLU A 21 -15.26 5.61 21.71
C GLU A 21 -15.66 5.76 20.24
N PRO A 22 -15.24 6.85 19.57
CA PRO A 22 -15.46 7.01 18.15
C PRO A 22 -14.79 5.86 17.39
N PRO A 23 -15.40 5.36 16.30
CA PRO A 23 -14.82 4.28 15.51
C PRO A 23 -13.42 4.69 15.00
N ALA A 24 -12.47 3.76 15.07
CA ALA A 24 -11.11 3.98 14.60
C ALA A 24 -11.12 4.49 13.15
N ALA A 25 -10.35 5.56 12.88
CA ALA A 25 -10.20 6.10 11.54
C ALA A 25 -9.65 5.00 10.61
N GLN A 26 -10.34 4.77 9.50
CA GLN A 26 -9.89 3.80 8.50
C GLN A 26 -8.58 4.30 7.87
N PRO A 27 -7.62 3.42 7.55
CA PRO A 27 -6.41 3.81 6.84
C PRO A 27 -6.78 4.45 5.49
N GLN A 28 -6.34 5.69 5.26
CA GLN A 28 -6.60 6.42 4.02
C GLN A 28 -5.30 6.56 3.23
N VAL A 29 -5.34 6.14 1.96
CA VAL A 29 -4.24 6.34 1.02
C VAL A 29 -4.28 7.79 0.54
N ALA A 30 -3.14 8.48 0.59
CA ALA A 30 -3.01 9.84 0.09
C ALA A 30 -3.31 9.91 -1.43
N PRO A 31 -4.04 10.92 -1.92
CA PRO A 31 -4.38 11.02 -3.35
C PRO A 31 -3.13 11.07 -4.25
N GLU A 32 -2.04 11.66 -3.78
CA GLU A 32 -0.76 11.75 -4.47
C GLU A 32 -0.14 10.36 -4.74
N ARG A 33 -0.43 9.37 -3.89
CA ARG A 33 -0.02 7.99 -4.09
C ARG A 33 -0.78 7.36 -5.25
N ALA A 34 -2.10 7.59 -5.34
CA ALA A 34 -2.91 7.10 -6.45
C ALA A 34 -2.47 7.73 -7.79
N GLU A 35 -2.14 9.02 -7.79
CA GLU A 35 -1.60 9.70 -8.97
C GLU A 35 -0.24 9.15 -9.40
N ALA A 36 0.66 8.86 -8.46
CA ALA A 36 1.95 8.26 -8.75
C ALA A 36 1.80 6.84 -9.32
N VAL A 37 0.88 6.05 -8.77
CA VAL A 37 0.53 4.71 -9.29
C VAL A 37 0.00 4.82 -10.72
N ASP A 38 -0.94 5.73 -10.98
CA ASP A 38 -1.53 5.92 -12.30
C ASP A 38 -0.48 6.33 -13.36
N ARG A 39 0.45 7.24 -13.01
CA ARG A 39 1.57 7.60 -13.90
C ARG A 39 2.42 6.40 -14.28
N ILE A 40 2.82 5.58 -13.31
CA ILE A 40 3.62 4.38 -13.56
C ILE A 40 2.84 3.40 -14.45
N VAL A 41 1.58 3.11 -14.12
CA VAL A 41 0.73 2.19 -14.88
C VAL A 41 0.63 2.64 -16.34
N LYS A 42 0.36 3.93 -16.59
CA LYS A 42 0.29 4.49 -17.94
C LYS A 42 1.63 4.37 -18.68
N LEU A 43 2.75 4.63 -18.02
CA LEU A 43 4.07 4.51 -18.62
C LEU A 43 4.40 3.06 -19.00
N VAL A 44 4.10 2.11 -18.14
CA VAL A 44 4.28 0.67 -18.39
C VAL A 44 3.38 0.20 -19.54
N GLN A 45 2.13 0.62 -19.56
CA GLN A 45 1.20 0.33 -20.66
C GLN A 45 1.66 0.93 -21.98
N LEU A 46 2.20 2.15 -21.97
CA LEU A 46 2.74 2.81 -23.16
C LEU A 46 3.95 2.03 -23.71
N ALA A 47 4.86 1.62 -22.83
CA ALA A 47 6.03 0.82 -23.21
C ALA A 47 5.63 -0.55 -23.80
N ALA A 48 4.54 -1.14 -23.33
CA ALA A 48 4.02 -2.41 -23.85
C ALA A 48 3.34 -2.26 -25.22
N GLN A 49 2.64 -1.15 -25.45
CA GLN A 49 1.91 -0.88 -26.69
C GLN A 49 2.82 -0.42 -27.84
N MET A 50 3.91 0.27 -27.52
CA MET A 50 4.83 0.84 -28.51
C MET A 50 6.28 0.47 -28.21
N PRO A 51 6.64 -0.82 -28.37
CA PRO A 51 8.01 -1.26 -28.18
C PRO A 51 8.95 -0.53 -29.15
N GLY A 52 10.08 -0.04 -28.64
CA GLY A 52 11.06 0.72 -29.42
C GLY A 52 10.78 2.22 -29.57
N VAL A 53 9.59 2.70 -29.19
CA VAL A 53 9.27 4.14 -29.14
C VAL A 53 9.61 4.73 -27.77
N VAL A 54 9.31 4.00 -26.69
CA VAL A 54 9.62 4.43 -25.33
C VAL A 54 11.09 4.14 -25.02
N ASP A 55 11.85 5.17 -24.64
CA ASP A 55 13.17 4.99 -24.04
C ASP A 55 13.01 4.29 -22.69
N TRP A 56 13.31 3.00 -22.67
CA TRP A 56 13.15 2.18 -21.47
C TRP A 56 14.07 2.61 -20.33
N SER A 57 15.26 3.16 -20.61
CA SER A 57 16.16 3.64 -19.57
C SER A 57 15.56 4.84 -18.84
N ALA A 58 15.04 5.81 -19.60
CA ALA A 58 14.35 6.97 -19.05
C ALA A 58 13.06 6.57 -18.32
N ALA A 59 12.27 5.67 -18.91
CA ALA A 59 11.05 5.17 -18.30
C ALA A 59 11.35 4.46 -16.96
N ARG A 60 12.36 3.60 -16.93
CA ARG A 60 12.81 2.90 -15.72
C ARG A 60 13.17 3.90 -14.62
N ALA A 61 13.98 4.91 -14.92
CA ALA A 61 14.36 5.93 -13.93
C ALA A 61 13.15 6.69 -13.37
N GLN A 62 12.17 7.01 -14.22
CA GLN A 62 10.93 7.65 -13.79
C GLN A 62 10.10 6.74 -12.86
N ILE A 63 10.00 5.45 -13.20
CA ILE A 63 9.30 4.46 -12.36
C ILE A 63 10.00 4.32 -11.00
N GLU A 64 11.34 4.24 -10.98
CA GLU A 64 12.12 4.18 -9.73
C GLU A 64 11.86 5.41 -8.85
N ALA A 65 11.84 6.61 -9.43
CA ALA A 65 11.56 7.85 -8.72
C ALA A 65 10.14 7.91 -8.15
N ASP A 66 9.13 7.46 -8.91
CA ASP A 66 7.75 7.41 -8.42
C ASP A 66 7.57 6.34 -7.33
N LEU A 67 8.21 5.17 -7.44
CA LEU A 67 8.20 4.13 -6.40
C LEU A 67 8.87 4.59 -5.10
N GLU A 68 9.97 5.34 -5.20
CA GLU A 68 10.62 5.96 -4.03
C GLU A 68 9.67 6.93 -3.34
N ARG A 69 8.97 7.79 -4.10
CA ARG A 69 7.98 8.72 -3.54
C ARG A 69 6.83 7.97 -2.86
N ILE A 70 6.30 6.93 -3.50
CA ILE A 70 5.20 6.12 -2.94
C ILE A 70 5.59 5.48 -1.61
N SER A 71 6.85 5.07 -1.44
CA SER A 71 7.32 4.49 -0.17
C SER A 71 7.15 5.43 1.03
N GLY A 72 7.18 6.74 0.82
CA GLY A 72 6.91 7.75 1.86
C GLY A 72 5.43 7.97 2.17
N MET A 73 4.50 7.24 1.53
CA MET A 73 3.05 7.50 1.55
C MET A 73 2.25 6.30 2.11
N ALA A 74 2.77 5.65 3.15
CA ALA A 74 2.07 4.58 3.85
C ALA A 74 0.77 5.11 4.50
N ALA A 75 -0.34 4.40 4.33
CA ALA A 75 -1.65 4.78 4.87
C ALA A 75 -1.81 4.53 6.39
N GLY A 76 -0.79 3.94 7.02
CA GLY A 76 -0.77 3.60 8.44
C GLY A 76 0.31 2.56 8.76
N PRO A 77 0.47 2.17 10.04
CA PRO A 77 1.53 1.27 10.49
C PRO A 77 1.39 -0.17 9.97
N ALA A 78 0.17 -0.59 9.59
CA ALA A 78 -0.09 -1.90 9.01
C ALA A 78 0.11 -1.93 7.48
N ASP A 79 0.32 -0.78 6.85
CA ASP A 79 0.50 -0.69 5.40
C ASP A 79 1.95 -1.03 5.02
N LEU A 80 2.13 -2.18 4.36
CA LEU A 80 3.42 -2.70 3.93
C LEU A 80 3.92 -2.07 2.61
N CYS A 81 3.37 -0.91 2.22
CA CYS A 81 3.70 -0.19 1.00
C CYS A 81 5.21 -0.01 0.80
N VAL A 82 5.97 0.33 1.85
CA VAL A 82 7.44 0.50 1.78
C VAL A 82 8.13 -0.78 1.30
N ALA A 83 7.81 -1.91 1.94
CA ALA A 83 8.39 -3.20 1.59
C ALA A 83 7.98 -3.63 0.17
N TYR A 84 6.71 -3.41 -0.18
CA TYR A 84 6.17 -3.74 -1.49
C TYR A 84 6.80 -2.91 -2.62
N ALA A 85 7.00 -1.60 -2.40
CA ALA A 85 7.75 -0.75 -3.32
C ALA A 85 9.21 -1.19 -3.46
N GLY A 86 9.82 -1.72 -2.39
CA GLY A 86 11.13 -2.39 -2.45
C GLY A 86 11.14 -3.59 -3.40
N LEU A 87 10.13 -4.46 -3.34
CA LEU A 87 10.03 -5.61 -4.25
C LEU A 87 9.81 -5.17 -5.70
N LEU A 88 8.99 -4.14 -5.94
CA LEU A 88 8.78 -3.61 -7.29
C LEU A 88 10.07 -3.02 -7.89
N ARG A 89 10.87 -2.31 -7.09
CA ARG A 89 12.20 -1.84 -7.52
C ARG A 89 13.13 -3.01 -7.84
N ALA A 90 13.08 -4.10 -7.08
CA ALA A 90 13.85 -5.30 -7.40
C ALA A 90 13.38 -5.95 -8.72
N ALA A 91 12.07 -6.07 -8.93
CA ALA A 91 11.48 -6.56 -10.19
C ALA A 91 11.92 -5.72 -11.39
N LEU A 92 11.92 -4.39 -11.22
CA LEU A 92 12.37 -3.46 -12.24
C LEU A 92 13.86 -3.61 -12.55
N ALA A 93 14.71 -3.78 -11.53
CA ALA A 93 16.15 -4.03 -11.71
C ALA A 93 16.45 -5.38 -12.40
N LEU A 94 15.59 -6.38 -12.21
CA LEU A 94 15.67 -7.69 -12.89
C LEU A 94 15.09 -7.67 -14.31
N THR A 95 14.51 -6.55 -14.75
CA THR A 95 13.89 -6.45 -16.08
C THR A 95 14.92 -5.99 -17.11
N PRO A 96 15.29 -6.85 -18.09
CA PRO A 96 16.26 -6.49 -19.12
C PRO A 96 15.72 -5.43 -20.08
N ALA A 97 16.61 -4.80 -20.83
CA ALA A 97 16.29 -3.90 -21.93
C ALA A 97 16.48 -4.62 -23.28
N PRO A 98 15.49 -4.63 -24.19
CA PRO A 98 14.12 -4.16 -23.98
C PRO A 98 13.29 -5.12 -23.10
N PRO A 99 12.31 -4.60 -22.34
CA PRO A 99 11.43 -5.43 -21.52
C PRO A 99 10.45 -6.24 -22.38
N SER A 100 10.09 -7.44 -21.92
CA SER A 100 9.01 -8.21 -22.53
C SER A 100 7.64 -7.70 -22.12
N ALA A 101 6.63 -7.89 -22.97
CA ALA A 101 5.25 -7.54 -22.67
C ALA A 101 4.74 -8.23 -21.39
N ALA A 102 5.11 -9.49 -21.16
CA ALA A 102 4.75 -10.23 -19.94
C ALA A 102 5.31 -9.58 -18.66
N ARG A 103 6.57 -9.11 -18.69
CA ARG A 103 7.17 -8.38 -17.56
C ARG A 103 6.52 -7.02 -17.33
N LEU A 104 6.20 -6.31 -18.41
CA LEU A 104 5.48 -5.04 -18.32
C LEU A 104 4.07 -5.24 -17.73
N ALA A 105 3.34 -6.26 -18.17
CA ALA A 105 2.03 -6.59 -17.60
C ALA A 105 2.14 -6.91 -16.09
N ALA A 106 3.06 -7.79 -15.70
CA ALA A 106 3.30 -8.15 -14.30
C ALA A 106 3.70 -6.93 -13.45
N LEU A 107 4.53 -6.04 -13.98
CA LEU A 107 4.92 -4.81 -13.29
C LEU A 107 3.72 -3.86 -13.14
N GLY A 108 2.90 -3.70 -14.19
CA GLY A 108 1.70 -2.88 -14.17
C GLY A 108 0.68 -3.35 -13.13
N GLU A 109 0.43 -4.66 -13.06
CA GLU A 109 -0.44 -5.27 -12.04
C GLU A 109 0.10 -5.06 -10.62
N GLY A 110 1.40 -5.30 -10.42
CA GLY A 110 2.05 -5.07 -9.12
C GLY A 110 1.94 -3.60 -8.70
N VAL A 111 2.20 -2.66 -9.61
CA VAL A 111 2.08 -1.23 -9.29
C VAL A 111 0.63 -0.83 -9.01
N ALA A 112 -0.35 -1.35 -9.76
CA ALA A 112 -1.76 -1.06 -9.50
C ALA A 112 -2.19 -1.48 -8.08
N ARG A 113 -1.59 -2.53 -7.49
CA ARG A 113 -1.86 -2.94 -6.10
C ARG A 113 -1.52 -1.86 -5.07
N LEU A 114 -0.55 -0.99 -5.38
CA LEU A 114 -0.19 0.14 -4.53
C LEU A 114 -1.29 1.20 -4.45
N ALA A 115 -2.36 1.16 -5.25
CA ALA A 115 -3.48 2.10 -5.10
C ALA A 115 -4.27 1.91 -3.78
N ALA A 116 -4.10 0.78 -3.09
CA ALA A 116 -4.73 0.47 -1.80
C ALA A 116 -3.68 0.04 -0.76
N PRO A 117 -3.97 0.11 0.56
CA PRO A 117 -3.05 -0.35 1.60
C PRO A 117 -2.58 -1.78 1.32
N VAL A 118 -1.30 -2.05 1.51
CA VAL A 118 -0.68 -3.34 1.22
C VAL A 118 -0.63 -4.17 2.48
N ASP A 119 -1.14 -5.39 2.40
CA ASP A 119 -1.08 -6.38 3.47
C ASP A 119 0.02 -7.43 3.24
N GLN A 120 0.22 -8.30 4.23
CA GLN A 120 1.22 -9.37 4.19
C GLN A 120 0.97 -10.39 3.07
N GLU A 121 -0.28 -10.63 2.71
CA GLU A 121 -0.66 -11.59 1.67
C GLU A 121 -0.23 -11.07 0.29
N ALA A 122 -0.53 -9.81 -0.01
CA ALA A 122 -0.09 -9.13 -1.21
C ALA A 122 1.43 -9.11 -1.32
N LEU A 123 2.14 -8.79 -0.23
CA LEU A 123 3.60 -8.82 -0.19
C LEU A 123 4.16 -10.22 -0.48
N THR A 124 3.60 -11.25 0.16
CA THR A 124 4.03 -12.65 -0.01
C THR A 124 3.77 -13.14 -1.43
N ARG A 125 2.59 -12.84 -1.99
CA ARG A 125 2.22 -13.17 -3.37
C ARG A 125 3.19 -12.56 -4.37
N PHE A 126 3.48 -11.27 -4.24
CA PHE A 126 4.39 -10.60 -5.18
C PHE A 126 5.84 -11.09 -5.01
N SER A 127 6.28 -11.36 -3.78
CA SER A 127 7.59 -11.98 -3.51
C SER A 127 7.73 -13.36 -4.19
N ALA A 128 6.69 -14.20 -4.13
CA ALA A 128 6.67 -15.48 -4.83
C ALA A 128 6.73 -15.32 -6.36
N GLN A 129 5.98 -14.36 -6.91
CA GLN A 129 6.02 -14.02 -8.34
C GLN A 129 7.42 -13.55 -8.77
N LEU A 130 8.11 -12.78 -7.92
CA LEU A 130 9.48 -12.32 -8.19
C LEU A 130 10.47 -13.49 -8.36
N GLY A 131 10.24 -14.62 -7.67
CA GLY A 131 11.03 -15.84 -7.85
C GLY A 131 10.97 -16.43 -9.28
N GLY A 132 9.89 -16.14 -10.02
CA GLY A 132 9.73 -16.50 -11.43
C GLY A 132 9.98 -15.36 -12.41
N TRP A 133 10.51 -14.21 -11.97
CA TRP A 133 10.54 -13.01 -12.81
C TRP A 133 11.36 -13.15 -14.09
N SER A 134 12.47 -13.89 -14.02
CA SER A 134 13.36 -14.12 -15.15
C SER A 134 12.74 -15.02 -16.23
N SER A 135 11.76 -15.86 -15.89
CA SER A 135 11.09 -16.73 -16.86
C SER A 135 9.94 -16.08 -17.62
N LEU A 136 9.54 -14.85 -17.25
CA LEU A 136 8.55 -14.06 -17.99
C LEU A 136 9.17 -13.57 -19.32
N ALA A 137 8.75 -14.17 -20.43
CA ALA A 137 9.22 -13.86 -21.79
C ALA A 137 8.15 -13.18 -22.65
#